data_AF-A0A511V609-F1
#
_entry.id   AF-A0A511V609-F1
#
_cell.length_a   1.000
_cell.length_b   1.000
_cell.length_c   1.000
_cell.angle_alpha   90.00
_cell.angle_beta   90.00
_cell.angle_gamma   90.00
#
_symmetry.space_group_name_H-M   'P 1'
#
loop_
_entity.id
_entity.type
_entity.pdbx_description
1 polymer ?
#
loop_
_entity_poly.entity_id
_entity_poly.type
_entity_poly.pdbx_seq_one_letter_code
_entity_poly.pdbx_strand_id
1 'polypeptide(L)'
;MPKVTHYFREAHPYTGTKVAVIGGSNSAIDAAMELLRVEAEVTVIYRGETYSPIIKPWVRPVFESMVNKGRIKMLFRSRVTSISESTVTVSVDGVETQLDNDFVLALTGFRPDRSMLREAGVAFQDDEEIPVFNFIQIFYDK
;
A
#
# COMPACT_ATOMS: atom_id res chain seq x y z
N MET A 1 -10.04 -6.33 13.27
CA MET A 1 -11.21 -6.04 12.41
C MET A 1 -11.12 -6.93 11.18
N PRO A 2 -12.05 -7.88 10.97
CA PRO A 2 -11.86 -9.02 10.07
C PRO A 2 -11.79 -8.66 8.57
N LYS A 3 -12.41 -7.56 8.14
CA LYS A 3 -12.40 -7.09 6.75
C LYS A 3 -11.14 -6.32 6.33
N VAL A 4 -10.20 -6.06 7.26
CA VAL A 4 -8.99 -5.28 7.00
C VAL A 4 -7.77 -6.18 7.03
N THR A 5 -6.94 -6.11 5.99
CA THR A 5 -5.63 -6.75 5.95
C THR A 5 -4.56 -5.78 5.47
N HIS A 6 -3.35 -5.96 5.97
CA HIS A 6 -2.15 -5.23 5.53
C HIS A 6 -1.33 -6.00 4.49
N TYR A 7 -1.82 -7.18 4.10
CA TYR A 7 -1.15 -8.08 3.17
C TYR A 7 -2.13 -8.48 2.06
N PHE A 8 -1.65 -8.42 0.82
CA PHE A 8 -2.33 -8.99 -0.32
C PHE A 8 -1.65 -10.31 -0.70
N ARG A 9 -2.45 -11.38 -0.83
CA ARG A 9 -1.96 -12.73 -1.17
C ARG A 9 -2.49 -13.19 -2.52
N GLU A 10 -3.81 -13.17 -2.67
CA GLU A 10 -4.51 -13.57 -3.89
C GLU A 10 -5.81 -12.78 -4.05
N ALA A 11 -6.33 -12.71 -5.27
CA ALA A 11 -7.50 -11.91 -5.61
C ALA A 11 -8.83 -12.66 -5.48
N HIS A 12 -8.84 -13.99 -5.64
CA HIS A 12 -10.08 -14.79 -5.77
C HIS A 12 -11.12 -14.57 -4.65
N PRO A 13 -10.76 -14.42 -3.36
CA PRO A 13 -11.73 -14.16 -2.29
C PRO A 13 -12.52 -12.85 -2.45
N TYR A 14 -12.05 -11.92 -3.27
CA TYR A 14 -12.63 -10.59 -3.45
C TYR A 14 -13.53 -10.48 -4.69
N THR A 15 -13.80 -11.59 -5.38
CA THR A 15 -14.56 -11.63 -6.64
C THR A 15 -15.93 -10.96 -6.49
N GLY A 16 -16.22 -9.95 -7.31
CA GLY A 16 -17.52 -9.24 -7.30
C GLY A 16 -17.79 -8.40 -6.05
N THR A 17 -16.78 -8.09 -5.23
CA THR A 17 -16.92 -7.32 -3.98
C THR A 17 -16.40 -5.89 -4.11
N LYS A 18 -16.80 -5.00 -3.19
CA LYS A 18 -16.32 -3.62 -3.09
C LYS A 18 -15.08 -3.54 -2.21
N VAL A 19 -13.93 -3.26 -2.84
CA VAL A 19 -12.63 -3.27 -2.16
C VAL A 19 -12.00 -1.88 -2.14
N ALA A 20 -11.66 -1.43 -0.93
CA ALA A 20 -10.87 -0.22 -0.72
C ALA A 20 -9.40 -0.58 -0.58
N VAL A 21 -8.54 -0.04 -1.45
CA VAL A 21 -7.09 -0.20 -1.38
C VAL A 21 -6.48 1.10 -0.88
N ILE A 22 -5.85 1.08 0.29
CA ILE A 22 -5.21 2.27 0.89
C ILE A 22 -3.72 2.25 0.56
N GLY A 23 -3.26 3.27 -0.16
CA GLY A 23 -1.85 3.41 -0.55
C GLY A 23 -1.68 3.78 -2.02
N GLY A 24 -0.44 4.13 -2.39
CA GLY A 24 -0.08 4.49 -3.76
C GLY A 24 1.31 3.99 -4.17
N SER A 25 1.86 3.03 -3.43
CA SER A 25 3.11 2.33 -3.76
C SER A 25 2.84 1.17 -4.73
N ASN A 26 3.88 0.49 -5.20
CA ASN A 26 3.74 -0.67 -6.09
C ASN A 26 2.79 -1.74 -5.54
N SER A 27 2.87 -2.05 -4.24
CA SER A 27 1.99 -3.05 -3.61
C SER A 27 0.51 -2.71 -3.77
N ALA A 28 0.14 -1.43 -3.59
CA ALA A 28 -1.24 -0.98 -3.74
C ALA A 28 -1.72 -1.09 -5.20
N ILE A 29 -0.87 -0.69 -6.15
CA ILE A 29 -1.18 -0.71 -7.58
C ILE A 29 -1.29 -2.15 -8.11
N ASP A 30 -0.35 -3.02 -7.75
CA ASP A 30 -0.35 -4.43 -8.15
C ASP A 30 -1.61 -5.14 -7.61
N ALA A 31 -1.96 -4.92 -6.33
CA ALA A 31 -3.18 -5.48 -5.75
C ALA A 31 -4.45 -4.98 -6.45
N ALA A 32 -4.54 -3.67 -6.72
CA ALA A 32 -5.69 -3.09 -7.42
C ALA A 32 -5.88 -3.69 -8.82
N MET A 33 -4.79 -3.95 -9.54
CA MET A 33 -4.83 -4.58 -10.87
C MET A 33 -5.24 -6.05 -10.81
N GLU A 34 -4.80 -6.81 -9.81
CA GLU A 34 -5.22 -8.21 -9.63
C GLU A 34 -6.68 -8.32 -9.19
N LEU A 35 -7.14 -7.43 -8.30
CA LEU A 35 -8.55 -7.33 -7.91
C LEU A 35 -9.46 -7.00 -9.10
N LEU A 36 -9.02 -6.12 -10.00
CA LEU A 36 -9.76 -5.80 -11.21
C LEU A 36 -9.98 -7.04 -12.10
N ARG A 37 -9.03 -7.99 -12.13
CA ARG A 37 -9.13 -9.22 -12.94
C ARG A 37 -10.21 -10.19 -12.47
N VAL A 38 -10.56 -10.13 -11.18
CA VAL A 38 -11.64 -10.92 -10.58
C VAL A 38 -12.93 -10.12 -10.45
N GLU A 39 -13.07 -9.05 -11.22
CA GLU A 39 -14.29 -8.21 -11.28
C GLU A 39 -14.67 -7.58 -9.93
N ALA A 40 -13.70 -7.37 -9.04
CA ALA A 40 -13.93 -6.56 -7.84
C ALA A 40 -14.11 -5.08 -8.20
N GLU A 41 -14.98 -4.38 -7.46
CA GLU A 41 -15.14 -2.94 -7.54
C GLU A 41 -14.04 -2.25 -6.70
N VAL A 42 -13.00 -1.75 -7.37
CA VAL A 42 -11.81 -1.25 -6.69
C VAL A 42 -11.83 0.27 -6.54
N THR A 43 -11.70 0.75 -5.30
CA THR A 43 -11.39 2.15 -4.99
C THR A 43 -10.01 2.25 -4.34
N VAL A 44 -9.07 2.92 -5.01
CA VAL A 44 -7.74 3.23 -4.46
C VAL A 44 -7.77 4.60 -3.78
N ILE A 45 -7.37 4.64 -2.52
CA ILE A 45 -7.39 5.83 -1.66
C ILE A 45 -5.95 6.20 -1.33
N TYR A 46 -5.52 7.37 -1.79
CA TYR A 46 -4.14 7.80 -1.67
C TYR A 46 -4.02 9.26 -1.22
N ARG A 47 -3.16 9.47 -0.22
CA ARG A 47 -2.91 10.80 0.37
C ARG A 47 -2.15 11.74 -0.57
N GLY A 48 -1.43 11.21 -1.55
CA GLY A 48 -0.64 12.01 -2.47
C GLY A 48 -1.52 12.76 -3.47
N GLU A 49 -0.99 13.84 -4.02
CA GLU A 49 -1.68 14.67 -5.00
C GLU A 49 -1.63 14.08 -6.42
N THR A 50 -0.57 13.33 -6.71
CA THR A 50 -0.35 12.68 -8.01
C THR A 50 0.10 11.24 -7.80
N TYR A 51 0.19 10.47 -8.87
CA TYR A 51 0.75 9.11 -8.82
C TYR A 51 2.15 9.11 -8.21
N SER A 52 2.40 8.18 -7.30
CA SER A 52 3.70 8.09 -6.64
C SER A 52 4.81 7.82 -7.65
N PRO A 53 5.96 8.52 -7.57
CA PRO A 53 7.08 8.32 -8.48
C PRO A 53 7.74 6.94 -8.34
N ILE A 54 7.49 6.24 -7.23
CA ILE A 54 8.03 4.91 -6.96
C ILE A 54 7.27 3.79 -7.70
N ILE A 55 6.14 4.11 -8.34
CA ILE A 55 5.40 3.14 -9.14
C ILE A 55 6.27 2.77 -10.35
N LYS A 56 6.43 1.47 -10.60
CA LYS A 56 7.22 0.96 -11.74
C LYS A 56 6.79 1.64 -13.05
N PRO A 57 7.72 2.20 -13.85
CA PRO A 57 7.38 2.96 -15.06
C PRO A 57 6.55 2.19 -16.09
N TRP A 58 6.70 0.87 -16.16
CA TRP A 58 5.92 0.03 -17.07
C TRP A 58 4.54 -0.38 -16.52
N VAL A 59 4.32 -0.29 -15.21
CA VAL A 59 3.01 -0.59 -14.57
C VAL A 59 2.11 0.64 -14.61
N ARG A 60 2.68 1.82 -14.38
CA ARG A 60 1.94 3.07 -14.24
C ARG A 60 1.02 3.39 -15.43
N PRO A 61 1.46 3.35 -16.70
CA PRO A 61 0.57 3.64 -17.84
C PRO A 61 -0.60 2.68 -17.95
N VAL A 62 -0.40 1.41 -17.59
CA VAL A 62 -1.45 0.38 -17.62
C VAL A 62 -2.49 0.66 -16.55
N PHE A 63 -2.05 0.99 -15.33
CA PHE A 63 -2.94 1.39 -14.24
C PHE A 63 -3.73 2.66 -14.58
N GLU A 64 -3.04 3.70 -15.07
CA GLU A 64 -3.67 4.95 -15.51
C GLU A 64 -4.74 4.70 -16.59
N SER A 65 -4.48 3.78 -17.52
CA SER A 65 -5.50 3.38 -18.52
C SER A 65 -6.75 2.79 -17.86
N MET A 66 -6.62 1.98 -16.81
CA MET A 66 -7.76 1.42 -16.09
C MET A 66 -8.54 2.49 -15.33
N VAL A 67 -7.84 3.45 -14.71
CA VAL A 67 -8.47 4.60 -14.05
C VAL A 67 -9.22 5.47 -15.07
N ASN A 68 -8.59 5.81 -16.20
CA ASN A 68 -9.19 6.63 -17.25
C ASN A 68 -10.43 5.96 -17.90
N LYS A 69 -10.46 4.62 -17.93
CA LYS A 69 -11.62 3.83 -18.39
C LYS A 69 -12.70 3.67 -17.32
N GLY A 70 -12.52 4.23 -16.13
CA GLY A 70 -13.45 4.09 -15.01
C GLY A 70 -13.49 2.68 -14.40
N ARG A 71 -12.51 1.83 -14.72
CA ARG A 71 -12.44 0.44 -14.22
C ARG A 71 -11.90 0.38 -12.78
N ILE A 72 -11.10 1.36 -12.38
CA ILE A 72 -10.61 1.55 -11.02
C ILE A 72 -10.90 3.00 -10.61
N LYS A 73 -11.50 3.20 -9.44
CA LYS A 73 -11.70 4.54 -8.89
C LYS A 73 -10.46 4.96 -8.13
N MET A 74 -9.81 6.06 -8.55
CA MET A 74 -8.62 6.60 -7.87
C MET A 74 -8.98 7.90 -7.14
N LEU A 75 -8.73 7.94 -5.83
CA LEU A 75 -8.95 9.12 -4.99
C LEU A 75 -7.60 9.66 -4.51
N PHE A 76 -7.19 10.79 -5.08
CA PHE A 76 -6.01 11.55 -4.64
C PHE A 76 -6.35 12.48 -3.49
N ARG A 77 -5.33 13.00 -2.79
CA ARG A 77 -5.49 13.95 -1.67
C ARG A 77 -6.51 13.44 -0.63
N SER A 78 -6.55 12.11 -0.48
CA SER A 78 -7.61 11.40 0.23
C SER A 78 -7.07 10.53 1.34
N ARG A 79 -7.84 10.39 2.42
CA ARG A 79 -7.51 9.53 3.57
C ARG A 79 -8.76 8.86 4.11
N VAL A 80 -8.63 7.60 4.52
CA VAL A 80 -9.68 6.92 5.28
C VAL A 80 -9.72 7.50 6.70
N THR A 81 -10.89 7.89 7.15
CA THR A 81 -11.13 8.47 8.48
C THR A 81 -11.84 7.51 9.42
N SER A 82 -12.66 6.60 8.87
CA SER A 82 -13.34 5.54 9.63
C SER A 82 -13.56 4.31 8.75
N ILE A 83 -13.59 3.15 9.38
CA ILE A 83 -13.95 1.88 8.75
C ILE A 83 -15.02 1.21 9.62
N SER A 84 -16.17 0.96 9.01
CA SER A 84 -17.29 0.25 9.60
C SER A 84 -17.43 -1.14 8.96
N GLU A 85 -18.36 -1.94 9.45
CA GLU A 85 -18.58 -3.31 8.97
C GLU A 85 -18.88 -3.36 7.46
N SER A 86 -19.72 -2.46 6.94
CA SER A 86 -20.14 -2.43 5.53
C SER A 86 -19.74 -1.16 4.78
N THR A 87 -19.04 -0.22 5.42
CA THR A 87 -18.67 1.05 4.81
C THR A 87 -17.26 1.50 5.19
N VAL A 88 -16.70 2.40 4.37
CA VAL A 88 -15.51 3.20 4.71
C VAL A 88 -15.86 4.67 4.54
N THR A 89 -15.38 5.50 5.47
CA THR A 89 -15.48 6.96 5.35
C THR A 89 -14.13 7.51 4.90
N VAL A 90 -14.15 8.34 3.87
CA VAL A 90 -12.97 8.91 3.23
C VAL A 90 -13.10 10.43 3.24
N SER A 91 -12.07 11.11 3.75
CA SER A 91 -11.89 12.54 3.57
C SER A 91 -11.19 12.79 2.24
N VAL A 92 -11.83 13.53 1.33
CA VAL A 92 -11.28 13.98 0.06
C VAL A 92 -11.23 15.50 0.10
N ASP A 93 -10.03 16.08 0.10
CA ASP A 93 -9.87 17.55 0.25
C ASP A 93 -10.61 18.14 1.46
N GLY A 94 -10.70 17.38 2.56
CA GLY A 94 -11.39 17.79 3.79
C GLY A 94 -12.90 17.52 3.79
N VAL A 95 -13.47 17.02 2.69
CA VAL A 95 -14.89 16.64 2.61
C VAL A 95 -15.02 15.14 2.88
N GLU A 96 -15.79 14.78 3.90
CA GLU A 96 -16.09 13.38 4.23
C GLU A 96 -17.11 12.79 3.25
N THR A 97 -16.80 11.63 2.69
CA THR A 97 -17.70 10.83 1.86
C THR A 97 -17.69 9.39 2.35
N GLN A 98 -18.88 8.80 2.50
CA GLN A 98 -19.02 7.40 2.84
C GLN A 98 -19.16 6.55 1.57
N LEU A 99 -18.48 5.40 1.55
CA LEU A 99 -18.51 4.43 0.47
C LEU A 99 -18.92 3.07 1.02
N ASP A 100 -19.80 2.36 0.32
CA ASP A 100 -20.03 0.93 0.57
C ASP A 100 -18.73 0.16 0.39
N ASN A 101 -18.48 -0.81 1.27
CA ASN A 101 -17.21 -1.52 1.29
C ASN A 101 -17.32 -2.88 1.98
N ASP A 102 -16.80 -3.91 1.33
CA ASP A 102 -16.74 -5.26 1.87
C ASP A 102 -15.36 -5.56 2.45
N PHE A 103 -14.28 -5.09 1.81
CA PHE A 103 -12.90 -5.37 2.22
C PHE A 103 -11.98 -4.14 2.11
N VAL A 104 -10.98 -4.09 2.99
CA VAL A 104 -9.94 -3.06 3.00
C VAL A 104 -8.55 -3.69 2.93
N LEU A 105 -7.78 -3.31 1.91
CA LEU A 105 -6.36 -3.62 1.79
C LEU A 105 -5.52 -2.39 2.18
N ALA A 106 -4.97 -2.38 3.39
CA ALA A 106 -4.15 -1.29 3.91
C ALA A 106 -2.67 -1.46 3.55
N LEU A 107 -2.33 -1.17 2.29
CA LEU A 107 -1.02 -1.41 1.68
C LEU A 107 -0.12 -0.15 1.74
N THR A 108 0.06 0.37 2.95
CA THR A 108 0.78 1.63 3.23
C THR A 108 2.30 1.47 3.42
N GLY A 109 2.83 0.29 3.11
CA GLY A 109 4.22 -0.08 3.39
C GLY A 109 4.44 -0.56 4.83
N PHE A 110 5.66 -1.02 5.10
CA PHE A 110 6.08 -1.53 6.41
C PHE A 110 7.19 -0.68 6.98
N ARG A 111 7.24 -0.58 8.31
CA ARG A 111 8.40 -0.07 9.03
C ARG A 111 9.09 -1.25 9.70
N PRO A 112 10.39 -1.48 9.46
CA PRO A 112 11.12 -2.56 10.13
C PRO A 112 11.10 -2.33 11.64
N ASP A 113 10.77 -3.37 12.39
CA ASP A 113 11.07 -3.40 13.82
C ASP A 113 12.58 -3.63 13.99
N ARG A 114 13.24 -2.68 14.64
CA ARG A 114 14.69 -2.67 14.86
C ARG A 114 15.05 -3.00 16.29
N SER A 115 14.07 -3.29 17.16
CA SER A 115 14.28 -3.65 18.58
C SER A 115 15.29 -4.78 18.74
N MET A 116 15.10 -5.88 18.03
CA MET A 116 15.98 -7.05 18.05
C MET A 116 17.43 -6.70 17.66
N LEU A 117 17.62 -5.87 16.63
CA LEU A 117 18.95 -5.45 16.19
C LEU A 117 19.63 -4.56 17.25
N ARG A 118 18.87 -3.65 17.87
CA ARG A 118 19.38 -2.82 18.97
C ARG A 118 19.76 -3.67 20.18
N GLU A 119 18.92 -4.62 20.57
CA GLU A 119 19.20 -5.56 21.67
C GLU A 119 20.43 -6.43 21.40
N ALA A 120 20.67 -6.77 20.13
CA ALA A 120 21.88 -7.48 19.71
C ALA A 120 23.14 -6.58 19.63
N GLY A 121 23.04 -5.29 19.94
CA GLY A 121 24.16 -4.35 19.96
C GLY A 121 24.56 -3.81 18.58
N VAL A 122 23.69 -3.92 17.57
CA VAL A 122 23.95 -3.37 16.24
C VAL A 122 23.96 -1.85 16.29
N ALA A 123 25.05 -1.23 15.80
CA ALA A 123 25.13 0.21 15.63
C ALA A 123 24.33 0.66 14.39
N PHE A 124 23.74 1.85 14.44
CA PHE A 124 22.99 2.47 13.35
C PHE A 124 23.61 3.81 12.95
N GLN A 125 23.34 4.26 11.72
CA GLN A 125 23.64 5.62 11.26
C GLN A 125 22.81 6.65 12.04
N ASP A 126 23.11 7.94 11.87
CA ASP A 126 22.50 9.04 12.65
C ASP A 126 20.98 9.12 12.54
N ASP A 127 20.39 8.63 11.44
CA ASP A 127 18.94 8.56 11.25
C ASP A 127 18.26 7.39 11.97
N GLU A 128 19.06 6.54 12.64
CA GLU A 128 18.68 5.29 13.29
C GLU A 128 17.90 4.30 12.39
N GLU A 129 17.88 4.53 11.08
CA GLU A 129 17.15 3.70 10.13
C GLU A 129 18.05 2.62 9.52
N ILE A 130 19.34 2.91 9.37
CA ILE A 130 20.28 2.08 8.61
C ILE A 130 21.35 1.52 9.55
N PRO A 131 21.52 0.19 9.67
CA PRO A 131 22.64 -0.41 10.39
C PRO A 131 23.99 0.02 9.81
N VAL A 132 24.98 0.26 10.68
CA VAL A 132 26.36 0.50 10.26
C VAL A 132 26.93 -0.81 9.72
N PHE A 133 27.35 -0.79 8.46
CA PHE A 133 28.01 -1.91 7.81
C PHE A 133 29.52 -1.72 7.85
N ASN A 134 30.26 -2.73 8.34
CA ASN A 134 31.72 -2.70 8.37
C ASN A 134 32.27 -3.90 7.58
N PHE A 135 33.04 -3.62 6.51
CA PHE A 135 33.68 -4.67 5.71
C PHE A 135 34.92 -5.17 6.45
N ILE A 136 34.86 -6.35 7.09
CA ILE A 136 36.07 -7.01 7.58
C ILE A 136 36.72 -7.70 6.39
N GLN A 137 37.80 -7.12 5.88
CA GLN A 137 38.67 -7.76 4.90
C GLN A 137 39.56 -8.76 5.66
N ILE A 138 39.19 -10.05 5.60
CA ILE A 138 40.01 -11.11 6.20
C ILE A 138 41.23 -11.28 5.30
N PHE A 139 42.35 -10.65 5.66
CA PHE A 139 43.63 -10.94 5.05
C PHE A 139 44.10 -12.31 5.57
N TYR A 140 44.19 -13.29 4.68
CA TYR A 140 44.95 -14.51 4.94
C TYR A 140 46.43 -14.15 4.81
N ASP A 141 47.16 -14.11 5.93
CA ASP A 141 48.62 -14.18 5.90
C ASP A 141 49.01 -15.58 5.40
N LYS A 142 49.86 -15.61 4.36
CA LYS A 142 50.45 -16.81 3.78
C LYS A 142 51.75 -17.19 4.47
#